data_AF-A0A410RJP7-F1
#
_entry.id   AF-A0A410RJP7-F1
#
_cell.length_a   1.000
_cell.length_b   1.000
_cell.length_c   1.000
_cell.angle_alpha   90.00
_cell.angle_beta   90.00
_cell.angle_gamma   90.00
#
_symmetry.space_group_name_H-M   'P 1'
#
loop_
_entity.id
_entity.type
_entity.pdbx_description
1 polymer ?
#
loop_
_entity_poly.entity_id
_entity_poly.type
_entity_poly.pdbx_seq_one_letter_code
_entity_poly.pdbx_strand_id
1 'polypeptide(L)' 'MVEDSKAFAQAREAMGRHTIPELIDLLESEDVRTRFLAEMCLRDATST' A
#
# COMPACT_ATOMS: atom_id res chain seq x y z
N MET A 1 7.07 -16.61 -13.62
CA MET A 1 6.17 -15.87 -12.70
C MET A 1 6.90 -15.50 -11.40
N VAL A 2 8.10 -14.91 -11.47
CA VAL A 2 8.91 -14.54 -10.28
C VAL A 2 9.10 -13.02 -10.17
N GLU A 3 8.71 -12.27 -11.20
CA GLU A 3 8.89 -10.83 -11.31
C GLU A 3 7.84 -10.04 -10.52
N ASP A 4 6.59 -10.53 -10.47
CA ASP A 4 5.49 -9.88 -9.71
C ASP A 4 5.78 -9.77 -8.21
N SER A 5 6.45 -10.77 -7.62
CA SER A 5 6.65 -10.81 -6.17
C SER A 5 7.67 -9.76 -5.68
N LYS A 6 8.74 -9.51 -6.46
CA LYS A 6 9.72 -8.47 -6.13
C LYS A 6 9.16 -7.06 -6.36
N ALA A 7 8.40 -6.87 -7.44
CA ALA A 7 7.74 -5.60 -7.72
C ALA A 7 6.69 -5.27 -6.63
N PHE A 8 5.95 -6.27 -6.15
CA PHE A 8 4.98 -6.10 -5.07
C PHE A 8 5.64 -5.75 -3.73
N ALA A 9 6.73 -6.45 -3.36
CA ALA A 9 7.45 -6.15 -2.13
C ALA A 9 8.00 -4.72 -2.12
N GLN A 10 8.59 -4.29 -3.25
CA GLN A 10 9.15 -2.95 -3.38
C GLN A 10 8.05 -1.86 -3.38
N ALA A 11 6.91 -2.12 -4.04
CA ALA A 11 5.76 -1.22 -4.01
C ALA A 11 5.18 -1.10 -2.60
N ARG A 12 5.10 -2.20 -1.85
CA ARG A 12 4.66 -2.19 -0.44
C ARG A 12 5.62 -1.41 0.46
N GLU A 13 6.93 -1.60 0.31
CA GLU A 13 7.92 -0.86 1.09
C GLU A 13 7.89 0.64 0.80
N ALA A 14 7.67 1.02 -0.45
CA ALA A 14 7.45 2.42 -0.82
C ALA A 14 6.15 2.95 -0.20
N MET A 15 5.07 2.16 -0.27
CA MET A 15 3.76 2.55 0.24
C MET A 15 3.76 2.77 1.75
N GLY A 16 4.46 1.93 2.50
CA GLY A 16 4.57 2.02 3.96
C GLY A 16 5.32 3.27 4.48
N ARG A 17 5.88 4.09 3.59
CA ARG A 17 6.49 5.38 3.94
C ARG A 17 5.50 6.55 3.90
N HIS A 18 4.32 6.36 3.33
CA HIS A 18 3.26 7.36 3.34
C HIS A 18 2.68 7.53 4.74
N THR A 19 2.27 8.74 5.05
CA THR A 19 1.55 9.07 6.27
C THR A 19 0.11 8.53 6.21
N ILE A 20 -0.53 8.37 7.38
CA ILE A 20 -1.92 7.91 7.47
C ILE A 20 -2.88 8.72 6.56
N PRO A 21 -2.84 10.07 6.52
CA PRO A 21 -3.67 10.85 5.61
C PRO A 21 -3.44 10.52 4.13
N GLU A 22 -2.18 10.40 3.70
CA GLU A 22 -1.84 10.02 2.33
C GLU A 22 -2.34 8.62 1.98
N LEU A 23 -2.23 7.67 2.91
CA LEU A 23 -2.75 6.32 2.74
C LEU A 23 -4.28 6.32 2.59
N ILE A 24 -4.99 7.21 3.27
CA ILE A 24 -6.45 7.37 3.14
C ILE A 24 -6.83 7.91 1.76
N ASP A 25 -6.14 8.93 1.25
CA ASP A 25 -6.33 9.45 -0.11
C ASP A 25 -6.16 8.36 -1.17
N LEU A 26 -5.16 7.48 -0.98
CA LEU A 26 -4.88 6.38 -1.91
C LEU A 26 -5.97 5.30 -1.94
N LEU A 27 -6.89 5.28 -0.98
CA LEU A 27 -8.05 4.37 -1.00
C LEU A 27 -9.05 4.72 -2.10
N GLU A 28 -9.06 5.97 -2.55
CA GLU A 28 -9.93 6.45 -3.63
C GLU A 28 -9.36 6.14 -5.02
N SER A 29 -8.16 5.56 -5.10
CA SER A 29 -7.53 5.19 -6.37
C SER A 29 -8.35 4.16 -7.14
N GLU A 30 -8.50 4.38 -8.46
CA GLU A 30 -9.13 3.42 -9.38
C GLU A 30 -8.25 2.18 -9.60
N ASP A 31 -6.94 2.28 -9.30
CA ASP A 31 -6.02 1.15 -9.37
C ASP A 31 -6.19 0.23 -8.15
N VAL A 32 -6.67 -0.99 -8.42
CA VAL A 32 -6.95 -2.00 -7.39
C VAL A 32 -5.70 -2.35 -6.58
N ARG A 33 -4.50 -2.36 -7.18
CA ARG A 33 -3.26 -2.70 -6.46
C ARG A 33 -2.87 -1.61 -5.48
N THR A 34 -2.97 -0.36 -5.90
CA THR A 34 -2.70 0.83 -5.10
C THR A 34 -3.62 0.87 -3.89
N ARG A 35 -4.93 0.71 -4.11
CA ARG A 35 -5.91 0.66 -3.02
C ARG A 35 -5.62 -0.48 -2.04
N PHE A 36 -5.34 -1.69 -2.56
CA PHE A 36 -5.02 -2.84 -1.71
C PHE A 36 -3.76 -2.63 -0.85
N LEU A 37 -2.69 -2.07 -1.43
CA LEU A 37 -1.46 -1.77 -0.71
C LEU A 37 -1.68 -0.69 0.35
N ALA A 38 -2.45 0.36 0.03
CA ALA A 38 -2.79 1.42 0.97
C ALA A 38 -3.63 0.89 2.14
N GLU A 39 -4.64 0.06 1.88
CA GLU A 39 -5.44 -0.61 2.93
C GLU A 39 -4.56 -1.48 3.86
N MET A 40 -3.62 -2.25 3.28
CA MET A 40 -2.69 -3.07 4.06
C MET A 40 -1.81 -2.21 4.98
N CYS A 41 -1.19 -1.17 4.44
CA CYS A 41 -0.32 -0.27 5.20
C CYS A 41 -1.09 0.50 6.28
N LEU A 42 -2.33 0.92 5.99
CA LEU A 42 -3.18 1.61 6.95
C LEU A 42 -3.57 0.71 8.13
N ARG A 43 -3.88 -0.57 7.87
CA ARG A 43 -4.16 -1.57 8.92
C ARG A 43 -2.93 -1.81 9.80
N ASP A 44 -1.75 -1.92 9.20
CA ASP A 44 -0.49 -2.11 9.93
C ASP A 44 -0.19 -0.91 10.84
N ALA A 45 -0.35 0.31 10.33
CA ALA A 45 -0.12 1.55 11.07
C ALA A 45 -1.12 1.81 12.20
N THR A 46 -2.32 1.22 12.13
CA THR A 46 -3.40 1.39 13.13
C THR A 46 -3.54 0.20 14.08
N SER A 47 -2.83 -0.90 13.83
CA SER A 47 -2.77 -2.07 14.70
C SER A 47 -1.75 -1.84 15.83
N THR A 48 -2.03 -0.86 16.70
CA THR A 48 -1.42 -0.65 18.03
C THR A 48 -2.46 -0.93 19.09
#